data_AF-A0A978V8Z0-F1
#
_entry.id   AF-A0A978V8Z0-F1
#
_cell.length_a   1.000
_cell.length_b   1.000
_cell.length_c   1.000
_cell.angle_alpha   90.00
_cell.angle_beta   90.00
_cell.angle_gamma   90.00
#
_symmetry.space_group_name_H-M   'P 1'
#
loop_
_entity.id
_entity.type
_entity.pdbx_description
1 polymer ?
#
loop_
_entity_poly.entity_id
_entity_poly.type
_entity_poly.pdbx_seq_one_letter_code
_entity_poly.pdbx_strand_id
1 'polypeptide(L)'
;MEKDIIPLKDESYLTNGYLDMVLDWIPGLEGIRLKNMPSFLQTTNPDDIMFNFALREVDRARGGSAVILNTFDDLEKEIIKSLSTHLPPIYTLGPLHLLLKNQIQNKALNGMEVDGNAKRDEIERTVRELMLGEKGKEMRKKATELKKRQRKQLGLLLDLLV
;
A
#
# COMPACT_ATOMS: atom_id res chain seq x y z
N MET A 1 13.12 11.79 -4.75
CA MET A 1 13.22 12.21 -3.35
C MET A 1 14.26 13.31 -3.30
N GLU A 2 13.94 14.46 -2.71
CA GLU A 2 14.99 15.35 -2.22
C GLU A 2 15.85 14.53 -1.28
N LYS A 3 17.12 14.36 -1.63
CA LYS A 3 18.04 13.38 -1.03
C LYS A 3 18.45 13.72 0.41
N ASP A 4 17.86 14.77 0.98
CA ASP A 4 18.30 15.37 2.23
C ASP A 4 17.41 15.03 3.43
N ILE A 5 16.32 14.28 3.21
CA ILE A 5 15.40 13.90 4.29
C ILE A 5 15.85 12.61 4.98
N ILE A 6 16.31 11.65 4.19
CA ILE A 6 16.74 10.31 4.61
C ILE A 6 17.98 9.90 3.79
N PRO A 7 18.97 9.22 4.39
CA PRO A 7 19.05 8.87 5.81
C PRO A 7 19.16 10.11 6.71
N LEU A 8 18.72 9.97 7.96
CA LEU A 8 18.85 11.00 8.99
C LEU A 8 20.33 11.30 9.23
N LYS A 9 20.65 12.56 9.56
CA LYS A 9 22.04 12.97 9.74
C LYS A 9 22.69 12.31 10.96
N ASP A 10 21.95 12.20 12.05
CA ASP A 10 22.40 11.62 13.31
C ASP A 10 21.19 11.26 14.20
N GLU A 11 21.43 10.58 15.32
CA GLU A 11 20.40 10.07 16.22
C GLU A 11 19.57 11.17 16.91
N SER A 12 20.06 12.43 16.97
CA SER A 12 19.28 13.53 17.56
C SER A 12 17.96 13.75 16.80
N TYR A 13 17.92 13.41 15.50
CA TYR A 13 16.73 13.49 14.65
C TYR A 13 15.59 12.58 15.11
N LEU A 14 15.87 11.56 15.94
CA LEU A 14 14.86 10.69 16.52
C LEU A 14 14.10 11.33 17.70
N THR A 15 14.66 12.38 18.31
CA THR A 15 14.12 13.00 19.53
C THR A 15 13.90 14.50 19.45
N ASN A 16 14.52 15.19 18.47
CA ASN A 16 14.48 16.65 18.32
C ASN A 16 13.21 17.18 17.62
N GLY A 17 12.20 16.32 17.38
CA GLY A 17 10.97 16.68 16.69
C GLY A 17 11.04 16.61 15.16
N TYR A 18 12.18 16.28 14.55
CA TYR A 18 12.29 16.16 13.08
C TYR A 18 11.31 15.14 12.49
N LEU A 19 11.03 14.04 13.20
CA LEU A 19 10.06 13.04 12.75
C LEU A 19 8.60 13.55 12.72
N ASP A 20 8.30 14.71 13.32
CA ASP A 20 6.99 15.36 13.22
C ASP A 20 6.82 16.17 11.92
N MET A 21 7.87 16.29 11.09
CA MET A 21 7.79 16.95 9.79
C MET A 21 6.68 16.33 8.94
N VAL A 22 5.80 17.20 8.42
CA VAL A 22 4.70 16.85 7.53
C VAL A 22 5.21 16.77 6.09
N LEU A 23 4.87 15.69 5.37
CA LEU A 23 5.34 15.40 4.01
C LEU A 23 4.30 15.86 2.96
N ASP A 24 3.92 17.13 2.97
CA ASP A 24 2.83 17.67 2.13
C ASP A 24 3.15 17.70 0.62
N TRP A 25 4.39 17.42 0.22
CA TRP A 25 4.78 17.33 -1.19
C TRP A 25 4.50 15.95 -1.82
N ILE A 26 3.99 14.97 -1.06
CA ILE A 26 3.66 13.65 -1.60
C ILE A 26 2.16 13.62 -1.99
N PRO A 27 1.82 13.61 -3.29
CA PRO A 27 0.42 13.65 -3.71
C PRO A 27 -0.38 12.45 -3.21
N GLY A 28 -1.52 12.70 -2.58
CA GLY A 28 -2.42 11.68 -2.01
C GLY A 28 -2.04 11.20 -0.61
N LEU A 29 -0.98 11.75 -0.01
CA LEU A 29 -0.55 11.47 1.37
C LEU A 29 -0.38 12.77 2.18
N GLU A 30 -1.17 13.79 1.89
CA GLU A 30 -1.13 15.09 2.58
C GLU A 30 -1.35 14.91 4.09
N GLY A 31 -0.62 15.68 4.91
CA GLY A 31 -0.71 15.59 6.36
C GLY A 31 0.00 14.39 7.01
N ILE A 32 0.62 13.49 6.25
CA ILE A 32 1.42 12.42 6.82
C ILE A 32 2.71 12.97 7.44
N ARG A 33 3.09 12.47 8.61
CA ARG A 33 4.35 12.83 9.27
C ARG A 33 5.40 11.78 9.01
N LEU A 34 6.68 12.15 9.02
CA LEU A 34 7.80 11.22 8.84
C LEU A 34 7.77 10.05 9.86
N LYS A 35 7.35 10.30 11.12
CA LYS A 35 7.20 9.26 12.14
C LYS A 35 6.16 8.19 11.82
N ASN A 36 5.20 8.50 10.95
CA ASN A 36 4.15 7.56 10.51
C ASN A 36 4.60 6.72 9.32
N MET A 37 5.75 7.04 8.72
CA MET A 37 6.34 6.25 7.65
C MET A 37 6.96 4.96 8.20
N PRO A 38 7.13 3.91 7.36
CA PRO A 38 7.82 2.69 7.77
C PRO A 38 9.17 2.98 8.45
N SER A 39 9.46 2.25 9.52
CA SER A 39 10.66 2.50 10.36
C SER A 39 11.98 2.43 9.60
N PHE A 40 12.05 1.66 8.51
CA PHE A 40 13.24 1.58 7.65
C PHE A 40 13.56 2.89 6.90
N LEU A 41 12.64 3.85 6.85
CA LEU A 41 12.91 5.19 6.35
C LEU A 41 13.49 6.10 7.44
N GLN A 42 13.46 5.70 8.71
CA GLN A 42 13.96 6.47 9.86
C GLN A 42 15.36 6.01 10.29
N THR A 43 16.25 5.77 9.32
CA THR A 43 17.62 5.28 9.56
C THR A 43 18.66 6.39 9.43
N THR A 44 19.71 6.36 10.26
CA THR A 44 20.93 7.19 10.11
C THR A 44 22.00 6.49 9.27
N ASN A 45 21.85 5.18 9.03
CA ASN A 45 22.82 4.37 8.33
C ASN A 45 22.54 4.40 6.82
N PRO A 46 23.42 4.98 5.97
CA PRO A 46 23.25 4.95 4.52
C PRO A 46 23.34 3.52 3.94
N ASP A 47 23.99 2.59 4.64
CA ASP A 47 24.12 1.19 4.25
C ASP A 47 23.04 0.30 4.87
N ASP A 48 21.97 0.89 5.43
CA ASP A 48 20.85 0.14 5.98
C ASP A 48 20.24 -0.80 4.94
N ILE A 49 20.14 -2.08 5.29
CA ILE A 49 19.75 -3.15 4.37
C ILE A 49 18.32 -2.94 3.86
N MET A 50 17.40 -2.57 4.75
CA MET A 50 15.99 -2.45 4.40
C MET A 50 15.72 -1.16 3.61
N PHE A 51 16.39 -0.07 3.97
CA PHE A 51 16.36 1.17 3.19
C PHE A 51 16.86 0.95 1.76
N ASN A 52 18.04 0.34 1.61
CA ASN A 52 18.63 0.08 0.30
C ASN A 52 17.85 -0.95 -0.51
N PHE A 53 17.25 -1.95 0.15
CA PHE A 53 16.32 -2.87 -0.47
C PHE A 53 15.11 -2.12 -1.04
N ALA A 54 14.46 -1.26 -0.25
CA ALA A 54 13.29 -0.50 -0.69
C ALA A 54 13.61 0.40 -1.90
N LEU A 55 14.74 1.10 -1.89
CA LEU A 55 15.18 1.91 -3.03
C LEU A 55 15.38 1.07 -4.30
N ARG A 56 16.04 -0.08 -4.17
CA ARG A 56 16.28 -1.00 -5.29
C ARG A 56 14.97 -1.52 -5.88
N GLU A 57 14.01 -1.89 -5.04
CA GLU A 57 12.72 -2.40 -5.50
C GLU A 57 11.90 -1.32 -6.22
N VAL A 58 11.98 -0.06 -5.78
CA VAL A 58 11.37 1.07 -6.52
C VAL A 58 11.98 1.23 -7.91
N ASP A 59 13.30 1.17 -8.03
CA ASP A 59 13.95 1.28 -9.35
C ASP A 59 13.69 0.05 -10.24
N ARG A 60 13.60 -1.14 -9.66
CA ARG A 60 13.18 -2.35 -10.39
C ARG A 60 11.74 -2.25 -10.87
N ALA A 61 10.83 -1.73 -10.05
CA ALA A 61 9.44 -1.54 -10.43
C ALA A 61 9.31 -0.63 -11.66
N ARG A 62 10.17 0.40 -11.79
CA ARG A 62 10.23 1.27 -12.98
C ARG A 62 10.62 0.53 -14.26
N GLY A 63 11.47 -0.49 -14.14
CA GLY A 63 11.92 -1.31 -15.28
C GLY A 63 11.01 -2.51 -15.59
N GLY A 64 9.96 -2.75 -14.80
CA GLY A 64 9.03 -3.85 -15.01
C GLY A 64 8.04 -3.60 -16.15
N SER A 65 7.35 -4.66 -16.60
CA SER A 65 6.27 -4.53 -17.58
C SER A 65 4.96 -4.00 -16.95
N ALA A 66 4.77 -4.23 -15.65
CA ALA A 66 3.60 -3.84 -14.89
C ALA A 66 3.86 -3.90 -13.38
N VAL A 67 3.09 -3.16 -12.59
CA VAL A 67 3.04 -3.28 -11.12
C VAL A 67 1.64 -3.76 -10.71
N ILE A 68 1.57 -4.80 -9.88
CA ILE A 68 0.31 -5.28 -9.30
C ILE A 68 0.25 -4.81 -7.85
N LEU A 69 -0.79 -4.05 -7.51
CA LEU A 69 -1.04 -3.58 -6.15
C LEU A 69 -2.29 -4.28 -5.59
N ASN A 70 -2.19 -4.81 -4.38
CA ASN A 70 -3.34 -5.35 -3.65
C ASN A 70 -4.20 -4.22 -3.06
N THR A 71 -4.86 -3.48 -3.94
CA THR A 71 -5.77 -2.37 -3.63
C THR A 71 -6.85 -2.29 -4.72
N PHE A 72 -7.67 -1.23 -4.73
CA PHE A 72 -8.59 -0.95 -5.83
C PHE A 72 -8.71 0.56 -6.09
N ASP A 73 -8.98 0.93 -7.34
CA ASP A 73 -8.98 2.33 -7.80
C ASP A 73 -9.82 3.28 -6.94
N ASP A 74 -11.05 2.89 -6.59
CA ASP A 74 -11.94 3.75 -5.78
C ASP A 74 -11.36 4.05 -4.38
N LEU A 75 -10.47 3.19 -3.86
CA LEU A 75 -9.84 3.39 -2.57
C LEU A 75 -8.70 4.40 -2.65
N GLU A 76 -7.84 4.31 -3.65
CA GLU A 76 -6.53 4.97 -3.69
C GLU A 76 -6.27 5.77 -4.97
N LYS A 77 -7.35 6.22 -5.63
CA LYS A 77 -7.34 6.91 -6.92
C LYS A 77 -6.22 7.93 -7.11
N GLU A 78 -6.06 8.88 -6.18
CA GLU A 78 -5.05 9.94 -6.29
C GLU A 78 -3.62 9.38 -6.17
N ILE A 79 -3.39 8.40 -5.30
CA ILE A 79 -2.10 7.73 -5.12
C ILE A 79 -1.76 6.93 -6.39
N ILE A 80 -2.72 6.17 -6.93
CA ILE A 80 -2.53 5.38 -8.15
C ILE A 80 -2.23 6.29 -9.34
N LYS A 81 -2.95 7.41 -9.45
CA LYS A 81 -2.70 8.44 -10.48
C LYS A 81 -1.32 9.07 -10.35
N SER A 82 -0.85 9.32 -9.13
CA SER A 82 0.49 9.84 -8.89
C SER A 82 1.56 8.81 -9.30
N LEU A 83 1.41 7.57 -8.85
CA LEU A 83 2.35 6.48 -9.15
C LEU A 83 2.43 6.15 -10.65
N SER A 84 1.32 6.22 -11.38
CA SER A 84 1.28 5.92 -12.82
C SER A 84 2.07 6.92 -13.68
N THR A 85 2.44 8.08 -13.13
CA THR A 85 3.34 9.03 -13.83
C THR A 85 4.80 8.59 -13.83
N HIS A 86 5.19 7.65 -12.96
CA HIS A 86 6.58 7.25 -12.75
C HIS A 86 6.83 5.74 -12.86
N LEU A 87 5.77 4.93 -12.90
CA LEU A 87 5.82 3.47 -12.95
C LEU A 87 5.19 2.94 -14.24
N PRO A 88 5.52 1.70 -14.66
CA PRO A 88 4.79 1.00 -15.72
C PRO A 88 3.32 0.78 -15.33
N PRO A 89 2.47 0.26 -16.24
CA PRO A 89 1.04 0.07 -15.97
C PRO A 89 0.76 -0.58 -14.61
N ILE A 90 -0.09 0.08 -13.83
CA ILE A 90 -0.46 -0.34 -12.48
C ILE A 90 -1.81 -1.06 -12.55
N TYR A 91 -1.88 -2.27 -11.98
CA TYR A 91 -3.10 -3.06 -11.88
C TYR A 91 -3.46 -3.24 -10.40
N THR A 92 -4.63 -2.75 -10.02
CA THR A 92 -5.13 -2.90 -8.65
C THR A 92 -5.96 -4.17 -8.52
N LEU A 93 -5.42 -5.17 -7.82
CA LEU A 93 -6.01 -6.51 -7.64
C LEU A 93 -6.38 -6.80 -6.19
N GLY A 94 -7.17 -5.92 -5.57
CA GLY A 94 -7.54 -6.01 -4.18
C GLY A 94 -9.00 -5.69 -3.88
N PRO A 95 -9.43 -5.91 -2.62
CA PRO A 95 -8.62 -6.48 -1.53
C PRO A 95 -8.55 -8.02 -1.56
N LEU A 96 -7.34 -8.59 -1.71
CA LEU A 96 -7.11 -10.04 -1.80
C LEU A 96 -7.64 -10.82 -0.58
N HIS A 97 -7.60 -10.23 0.62
CA HIS A 97 -8.02 -10.90 1.85
C HIS A 97 -9.52 -11.20 1.93
N LEU A 98 -10.36 -10.45 1.20
CA LEU A 98 -11.79 -10.75 1.12
C LEU A 98 -12.09 -11.87 0.10
N LEU A 99 -11.14 -12.20 -0.78
CA LEU A 99 -11.21 -13.36 -1.68
C LEU A 99 -10.99 -14.65 -0.93
N LEU A 100 -9.97 -14.64 -0.07
CA LEU A 100 -9.59 -15.79 0.73
C LEU A 100 -10.76 -16.20 1.62
N LYS A 101 -11.53 -15.28 2.22
CA LYS A 101 -12.71 -15.65 3.02
C LYS A 101 -13.83 -16.35 2.23
N ASN A 102 -13.98 -16.00 0.95
CA ASN A 102 -15.00 -16.60 0.07
C ASN A 102 -14.51 -17.88 -0.66
N GLN A 103 -13.19 -18.15 -0.66
CA GLN A 103 -12.59 -19.40 -1.17
C GLN A 103 -12.15 -20.37 -0.05
N ILE A 104 -11.87 -19.91 1.18
CA ILE A 104 -11.46 -20.74 2.33
C ILE A 104 -12.62 -21.56 2.90
N GLN A 105 -13.88 -21.21 2.61
CA GLN A 105 -14.99 -22.16 2.81
C GLN A 105 -14.86 -23.41 1.91
N ASN A 106 -13.95 -23.40 0.93
CA ASN A 106 -13.46 -24.55 0.18
C ASN A 106 -11.98 -24.84 0.53
N LYS A 107 -11.76 -25.33 1.74
CA LYS A 107 -10.78 -26.36 2.12
C LYS A 107 -9.46 -26.46 1.30
N ALA A 108 -8.68 -25.38 1.13
CA ALA A 108 -7.35 -25.49 0.52
C ALA A 108 -6.33 -24.37 0.84
N LEU A 109 -6.62 -23.42 1.74
CA LEU A 109 -5.71 -22.27 1.98
C LEU A 109 -5.44 -22.03 3.46
N ASN A 110 -5.16 -23.11 4.19
CA ASN A 110 -4.48 -23.03 5.48
C ASN A 110 -2.98 -23.14 5.22
N GLY A 111 -2.29 -22.00 5.26
CA GLY A 111 -0.85 -21.91 5.03
C GLY A 111 -0.55 -21.47 3.60
N MET A 112 0.26 -20.41 3.47
CA MET A 112 0.93 -20.08 2.23
C MET A 112 1.98 -21.17 1.94
N GLU A 113 1.52 -22.35 1.55
CA GLU A 113 2.24 -23.19 0.63
C GLU A 113 1.39 -23.18 -0.64
N VAL A 114 1.80 -22.34 -1.60
CA VAL A 114 1.38 -22.59 -2.98
C VAL A 114 2.09 -23.90 -3.31
N ASP A 115 1.38 -25.01 -3.15
CA ASP A 115 1.76 -26.25 -3.82
C ASP A 115 2.08 -25.86 -5.26
N GLY A 116 3.23 -26.28 -5.77
CA GLY A 116 3.83 -25.80 -7.03
C GLY A 116 3.00 -26.09 -8.30
N ASN A 117 1.72 -26.40 -8.13
CA ASN A 117 0.78 -26.88 -9.11
C ASN A 117 -0.55 -26.10 -9.11
N ALA A 118 -0.59 -24.86 -8.63
CA ALA A 118 -1.72 -23.96 -8.89
C ALA A 118 -1.89 -23.80 -10.40
N LYS A 119 -2.95 -24.39 -10.97
CA LYS A 119 -3.17 -24.39 -12.41
C LYS A 119 -3.47 -22.96 -12.88
N ARG A 120 -2.77 -22.53 -13.94
CA ARG A 120 -2.91 -21.20 -14.57
C ARG A 120 -4.37 -20.80 -14.76
N ASP A 121 -5.22 -21.73 -15.17
CA ASP A 121 -6.64 -21.48 -15.45
C ASP A 121 -7.43 -21.13 -14.18
N GLU A 122 -7.07 -21.71 -13.03
CA GLU A 122 -7.70 -21.41 -11.75
C GLU A 122 -7.30 -20.02 -11.25
N ILE A 123 -6.03 -19.65 -11.42
CA ILE A 123 -5.52 -18.31 -11.14
C ILE A 123 -6.23 -17.31 -12.05
N GLU A 124 -6.29 -17.55 -13.36
CA GLU A 124 -6.94 -16.67 -14.32
C GLU A 124 -8.42 -16.46 -13.99
N ARG A 125 -9.16 -17.54 -13.72
CA ARG A 125 -10.58 -17.46 -13.33
C ARG A 125 -10.76 -16.61 -12.07
N THR A 126 -9.91 -16.81 -11.08
CA THR A 126 -9.94 -16.04 -9.82
C THR A 126 -9.64 -14.56 -10.07
N VAL A 127 -8.65 -14.25 -10.91
CA VAL A 127 -8.31 -12.87 -11.31
C VAL A 127 -9.44 -12.21 -12.12
N ARG A 128 -10.12 -12.95 -13.01
CA ARG A 128 -11.27 -12.43 -13.78
C ARG A 128 -12.46 -12.11 -12.88
N GLU A 129 -12.82 -13.00 -11.95
CA GLU A 129 -13.88 -12.75 -10.97
C GLU A 129 -13.56 -11.56 -10.05
N LEU A 130 -12.28 -11.36 -9.77
CA LEU A 130 -11.76 -10.22 -9.02
C LEU A 130 -11.97 -8.88 -9.74
N MET A 131 -11.59 -8.84 -11.02
CA MET A 131 -11.65 -7.64 -11.82
C MET A 131 -13.11 -7.30 -12.16
N LEU A 132 -13.87 -8.28 -12.66
CA LEU A 132 -15.15 -8.04 -13.34
C LEU A 132 -16.36 -8.64 -12.62
N GLY A 133 -16.14 -9.59 -11.71
CA GLY A 133 -17.20 -10.36 -11.06
C GLY A 133 -17.94 -9.61 -9.96
N GLU A 134 -19.12 -10.13 -9.60
CA GLU A 134 -19.99 -9.55 -8.57
C GLU A 134 -19.35 -9.58 -7.19
N LYS A 135 -18.60 -10.64 -6.87
CA LYS A 135 -17.85 -10.71 -5.61
C LYS A 135 -16.84 -9.58 -5.53
N GLY A 136 -16.08 -9.36 -6.62
CA GLY A 136 -15.15 -8.25 -6.81
C GLY A 136 -15.77 -6.90 -6.44
N LYS A 137 -16.95 -6.62 -7.01
CA LYS A 137 -17.71 -5.38 -6.79
C LYS A 137 -18.16 -5.22 -5.33
N GLU A 138 -18.68 -6.27 -4.71
CA GLU A 138 -19.16 -6.22 -3.31
C GLU A 138 -18.02 -5.91 -2.32
N MET A 139 -16.85 -6.51 -2.55
CA MET A 139 -15.66 -6.28 -1.72
C MET A 139 -15.20 -4.82 -1.78
N ARG A 140 -15.14 -4.23 -2.98
CA ARG A 140 -14.80 -2.81 -3.17
C ARG A 140 -15.77 -1.89 -2.44
N LYS A 141 -17.07 -2.21 -2.46
CA LYS A 141 -18.10 -1.46 -1.71
C LYS A 141 -17.85 -1.51 -0.20
N LYS A 142 -17.64 -2.70 0.38
CA LYS A 142 -17.36 -2.87 1.82
C LYS A 142 -16.11 -2.12 2.27
N ALA A 143 -15.01 -2.23 1.52
CA ALA A 143 -13.76 -1.54 1.84
C ALA A 143 -13.91 0.00 1.75
N THR A 144 -14.67 0.50 0.78
CA THR A 144 -15.01 1.93 0.67
C THR A 144 -15.80 2.42 1.88
N GLU A 145 -16.79 1.65 2.33
CA GLU A 145 -17.58 1.98 3.53
C GLU A 145 -16.72 2.01 4.80
N LEU A 146 -15.80 1.05 4.97
CA LEU A 146 -14.83 1.02 6.07
C LEU A 146 -13.96 2.29 6.09
N LYS A 147 -13.40 2.69 4.94
CA LYS A 147 -12.61 3.92 4.83
C LYS A 147 -13.42 5.17 5.19
N LYS A 148 -14.68 5.25 4.72
CA LYS A 148 -15.59 6.35 5.08
C LYS A 148 -15.86 6.40 6.58
N ARG A 149 -16.08 5.26 7.25
CA ARG A 149 -16.28 5.18 8.69
C ARG A 149 -15.05 5.66 9.48
N GLN A 150 -13.86 5.18 9.11
CA GLN A 150 -12.61 5.61 9.75
C GLN A 150 -12.38 7.11 9.60
N ARG A 151 -12.57 7.67 8.40
CA ARG A 151 -12.46 9.12 8.17
C ARG A 151 -13.46 9.91 8.99
N LYS A 152 -14.73 9.47 9.06
CA LYS A 152 -15.75 10.11 9.89
C LYS A 152 -15.41 10.06 11.38
N GLN A 153 -14.94 8.91 11.86
CA GLN A 153 -14.54 8.74 13.25
C GLN A 153 -13.33 9.62 13.61
N LEU A 154 -12.35 9.72 12.72
CA LEU A 154 -11.19 10.58 12.88
C LEU A 154 -11.56 12.07 12.85
N GLY A 155 -12.50 12.46 11.98
CA GLY A 155 -13.05 13.82 11.93
C GLY A 155 -13.80 14.20 13.20
N LEU A 156 -14.67 13.31 13.71
CA LEU A 156 -15.37 13.52 14.97
C LEU A 156 -14.42 13.67 16.16
N LEU A 157 -13.31 12.92 16.17
CA LEU A 157 -12.27 13.03 17.19
C LEU A 157 -11.53 14.37 17.13
N LEU A 158 -11.32 14.93 15.94
CA LEU A 158 -10.74 16.27 15.75
C LEU A 158 -11.70 17.38 16.18
N ASP A 159 -12.99 17.26 15.87
CA ASP A 159 -14.02 18.24 16.25
C ASP A 159 -14.25 18.32 17.78
N LEU A 160 -13.91 17.25 18.52
CA LEU A 160 -13.96 17.19 19.99
C LEU A 160 -12.70 17.78 20.66
N LEU A 161 -11.63 18.03 19.89
CA LEU A 161 -10.34 18.53 20.37
C LEU A 161 -10.09 20.01 20.01
N VAL A 162 -11.09 20.70 19.43
CA VAL A 162 -11.07 22.14 19.14
C VAL A 162 -12.15 22.86 19.93
#